data_AF-A0A9Q1KDJ7-F1
#
_entry.id   AF-A0A9Q1KDJ7-F1
#
_cell.length_a   1.000
_cell.length_b   1.000
_cell.length_c   1.000
_cell.angle_alpha   90.00
_cell.angle_beta   90.00
_cell.angle_gamma   90.00
#
_symmetry.space_group_name_H-M   'P 1'
#
loop_
_entity.id
_entity.type
_entity.pdbx_description
1 polymer ?
#
loop_
_entity_poly.entity_id
_entity_poly.type
_entity_poly.pdbx_seq_one_letter_code
_entity_poly.pdbx_strand_id
1 'polypeptide(L)'
;MEENSSSSSSSASSIISTSNDSNELRDWIKFQWAALKKKKKISTPAAYFLLAFLIAFTILYSRRSYFYNILLMHPHFFGVTKNYPQSTFAGTSIEFTYSMLCKNSKDYPKRDQYLLTCPSTNMTITCPANYPPANLTTLTSSKTCPDYFRWIHEDLKTWKKHGITRAMVESLQHKAHFRLVIVNGTAYVKQYNKAYQTRDDLTLWGILQLLKLYPGRLPDLDLMFQCHDQASIKRDQYQGHDLYSAPPQFHYCGDDSTLDIVFPDWSFWGWPDINIKPWVPLVKDLEYGNKMKNWTSREPFAFWKGNLYTGTRKNLEHCNSIEYWNAQIIHQVMYKIYIEGNAWSVSEKYILACDSMSLLVNPIYYDFFSRSLIPMKHYWPIDPHRPCKSIKFAVDWGNNHTAKAQEIGKAGSDYIFNQVKIEYVYDYMFHVLYEYAKLLRYRPTIPEGAIELCSEKFACSPMGLETMYKVQTMVNGPADRGPCNLAPPFKPKELQALRAQNDKIKKQVKKLEQGSASN
;
A
#
# COMPACT_ATOMS: atom_id res chain seq x y z
N MET A 1 51.84 16.65 27.57
CA MET A 1 50.95 15.83 28.41
C MET A 1 50.11 15.01 27.43
N GLU A 2 50.65 14.04 26.70
CA GLU A 2 51.25 12.76 27.20
C GLU A 2 50.35 12.18 28.30
N GLU A 3 49.60 11.09 28.08
CA GLU A 3 50.12 9.75 27.73
C GLU A 3 49.33 8.99 26.65
N ASN A 4 50.10 8.15 25.94
CA ASN A 4 49.69 7.08 25.03
C ASN A 4 49.11 5.86 25.78
N SER A 5 48.18 5.13 25.17
CA SER A 5 48.38 3.69 24.87
C SER A 5 47.31 3.12 23.92
N SER A 6 47.82 2.54 22.84
CA SER A 6 47.25 1.56 21.91
C SER A 6 46.63 0.35 22.65
N SER A 7 45.68 -0.46 22.17
CA SER A 7 45.39 -0.98 20.84
C SER A 7 44.12 -1.87 20.88
N SER A 8 43.65 -2.21 19.68
CA SER A 8 42.91 -3.44 19.30
C SER A 8 41.38 -3.37 19.14
N SER A 9 41.02 -3.79 17.94
CA SER A 9 39.70 -4.06 17.37
C SER A 9 38.89 -5.09 18.14
N SER A 10 37.59 -4.85 18.33
CA SER A 10 36.57 -5.87 18.11
C SER A 10 35.16 -5.25 18.09
N SER A 11 34.40 -5.67 17.09
CA SER A 11 32.95 -5.63 17.00
C SER A 11 32.28 -6.04 18.32
N ALA A 12 31.42 -5.19 18.85
CA ALA A 12 30.53 -5.54 19.96
C ALA A 12 29.10 -5.03 19.68
N SER A 13 28.30 -5.94 19.16
CA SER A 13 26.84 -5.98 19.24
C SER A 13 26.43 -5.88 20.72
N SER A 14 25.65 -4.85 21.09
CA SER A 14 24.96 -4.79 22.40
C SER A 14 23.53 -5.31 22.18
N ILE A 15 23.29 -6.58 22.51
CA ILE A 15 22.74 -7.06 23.80
C ILE A 15 21.36 -6.48 24.08
N ILE A 16 20.37 -7.28 23.68
CA ILE A 16 18.98 -7.29 24.11
C ILE A 16 18.96 -7.53 25.63
N SER A 17 18.47 -6.56 26.39
CA SER A 17 18.06 -6.78 27.78
C SER A 17 16.73 -7.53 27.80
N THR A 18 16.77 -8.83 28.00
CA THR A 18 15.60 -9.64 28.38
C THR A 18 15.27 -9.36 29.84
N SER A 19 14.22 -8.57 30.11
CA SER A 19 13.67 -8.38 31.45
C SER A 19 12.42 -9.25 31.68
N ASN A 20 12.61 -10.33 32.44
CA ASN A 20 11.69 -10.97 33.41
C ASN A 20 10.24 -11.34 33.04
N ASP A 21 10.06 -12.48 32.36
CA ASP A 21 8.81 -13.29 32.39
C ASP A 21 8.60 -14.04 33.73
N SER A 22 9.62 -14.12 34.59
CA SER A 22 9.57 -14.90 35.84
C SER A 22 8.80 -14.21 36.98
N ASN A 23 8.68 -12.88 36.93
CA ASN A 23 7.98 -12.10 37.94
C ASN A 23 6.46 -12.07 37.69
N GLU A 24 6.02 -11.99 36.43
CA GLU A 24 4.59 -12.02 36.09
C GLU A 24 3.93 -13.35 36.43
N LEU A 25 4.63 -14.48 36.21
CA LEU A 25 4.11 -15.80 36.57
C LEU A 25 3.99 -15.97 38.10
N ARG A 26 4.95 -15.44 38.87
CA ARG A 26 4.89 -15.44 40.34
C ARG A 26 3.75 -14.60 40.88
N ASP A 27 3.51 -13.43 40.30
CA ASP A 27 2.44 -12.53 40.76
C ASP A 27 1.05 -13.02 40.31
N TRP A 28 0.95 -13.66 39.15
CA TRP A 28 -0.25 -14.38 38.73
C TRP A 28 -0.58 -15.57 39.65
N ILE A 29 0.41 -16.37 40.06
CA ILE A 29 0.22 -17.49 41.01
C ILE A 29 -0.21 -16.96 42.39
N LYS A 30 0.36 -15.85 42.87
CA LYS A 30 -0.06 -15.21 44.13
C LYS A 30 -1.49 -14.67 44.06
N PHE A 31 -1.89 -14.09 42.93
CA PHE A 31 -3.25 -13.60 42.71
C PHE A 31 -4.28 -14.73 42.70
N GLN A 32 -3.97 -15.86 42.03
CA GLN A 32 -4.81 -17.06 42.03
C GLN A 32 -4.94 -17.70 43.43
N TRP A 33 -3.84 -17.73 44.21
CA TRP A 33 -3.86 -18.21 45.59
C TRP A 33 -4.67 -17.31 46.55
N ALA A 34 -4.63 -16.00 46.35
CA ALA A 34 -5.44 -15.03 47.10
C ALA A 34 -6.94 -15.15 46.76
N ALA A 35 -7.28 -15.43 45.50
CA ALA A 35 -8.64 -15.68 45.04
C ALA A 35 -9.22 -17.00 45.61
N LEU A 36 -8.38 -18.05 45.73
CA LEU A 36 -8.77 -19.34 46.30
C LEU A 36 -8.98 -19.29 47.83
N LYS A 37 -8.19 -18.49 48.57
CA LYS A 37 -8.40 -18.30 50.04
C LYS A 37 -9.72 -17.57 50.38
N LYS A 38 -10.28 -16.79 49.46
CA LYS A 38 -11.53 -16.03 49.67
C LYS A 38 -12.82 -16.85 49.48
N LYS A 39 -12.74 -18.04 48.87
CA LYS A 39 -13.90 -18.95 48.72
C LYS A 39 -13.76 -20.15 49.66
N LYS A 40 -14.25 -20.03 50.89
CA LYS A 40 -14.49 -21.20 51.76
C LYS A 40 -15.51 -22.13 51.07
N LYS A 41 -15.18 -23.42 51.05
CA LYS A 41 -15.90 -24.58 50.46
C LYS A 41 -15.66 -24.84 48.96
N ILE A 42 -14.62 -25.60 48.67
CA ILE A 42 -14.64 -26.60 47.60
C ILE A 42 -14.05 -27.89 48.18
N SER A 43 -14.92 -28.79 48.66
CA SER A 43 -14.54 -30.15 49.09
C SER A 43 -15.27 -31.18 48.24
N THR A 44 -14.88 -31.31 46.98
CA THR A 44 -15.29 -32.46 46.16
C THR A 44 -14.11 -32.95 45.32
N PRO A 45 -13.91 -34.29 45.20
CA PRO A 45 -12.84 -34.90 44.40
C PRO A 45 -12.79 -34.43 42.93
N ALA A 46 -13.93 -34.01 42.38
CA ALA A 46 -14.04 -33.49 41.01
C ALA A 46 -13.27 -32.20 40.76
N ALA A 47 -13.11 -31.33 41.77
CA ALA A 47 -12.38 -30.07 41.63
C ALA A 47 -10.85 -30.30 41.55
N TYR A 48 -10.34 -31.30 42.27
CA TYR A 48 -8.93 -31.70 42.19
C TYR A 48 -8.60 -32.35 40.84
N PHE A 49 -9.52 -33.13 40.28
CA PHE A 49 -9.38 -33.69 38.94
C PHE A 49 -9.33 -32.61 37.85
N LEU A 50 -10.22 -31.61 37.91
CA LEU A 50 -10.24 -30.48 36.96
C LEU A 50 -8.95 -29.65 37.05
N LEU A 51 -8.43 -29.40 38.26
CA LEU A 51 -7.19 -28.67 38.45
C LEU A 51 -5.98 -29.46 37.93
N ALA A 52 -5.91 -30.77 38.20
CA ALA A 52 -4.86 -31.65 37.69
C ALA A 52 -4.88 -31.73 36.16
N PHE A 53 -6.08 -31.77 35.54
CA PHE A 53 -6.24 -31.79 34.09
C PHE A 53 -5.77 -30.48 33.44
N LEU A 54 -6.11 -29.33 34.02
CA LEU A 54 -5.67 -28.02 33.54
C LEU A 54 -4.15 -27.85 33.64
N ILE A 55 -3.54 -28.29 34.74
CA ILE A 55 -2.08 -28.26 34.94
C ILE A 55 -1.38 -29.16 33.91
N ALA A 56 -1.86 -30.39 33.72
CA ALA A 56 -1.32 -31.32 32.73
C ALA A 56 -1.44 -30.76 31.29
N PHE A 57 -2.56 -30.11 30.97
CA PHE A 57 -2.78 -29.49 29.66
C PHE A 57 -1.83 -28.30 29.42
N THR A 58 -1.59 -27.45 30.43
CA THR A 58 -0.59 -26.37 30.32
C THR A 58 0.85 -26.87 30.21
N ILE A 59 1.20 -27.96 30.88
CA ILE A 59 2.53 -28.60 30.74
C ILE A 59 2.70 -29.21 29.35
N LEU A 60 1.66 -29.87 28.82
CA LEU A 60 1.68 -30.42 27.45
C LEU A 60 1.71 -29.32 26.39
N TYR A 61 1.00 -28.21 26.60
CA TYR A 61 0.97 -27.07 25.67
C TYR A 61 2.30 -26.30 25.64
N SER A 62 2.92 -26.09 26.80
CA SER A 62 4.26 -25.48 26.89
C SER A 62 5.33 -26.37 26.24
N ARG A 63 5.26 -27.70 26.42
CA ARG A 63 6.18 -28.64 25.75
C ARG A 63 5.98 -28.72 24.23
N ARG A 64 4.77 -28.46 23.71
CA ARG A 64 4.49 -28.41 22.26
C ARG A 64 5.06 -27.16 21.58
N SER A 65 5.19 -26.04 22.30
CA SER A 65 5.90 -24.83 21.82
C SER A 65 7.42 -24.95 21.85
N TYR A 66 7.98 -25.76 22.76
CA TYR A 66 9.43 -26.01 22.80
C TYR A 66 9.93 -26.95 21.69
N PHE A 67 9.08 -27.84 21.16
CA PHE A 67 9.44 -28.72 20.04
C PHE A 67 9.42 -28.05 18.66
N TYR A 68 8.72 -26.91 18.51
CA TYR A 68 8.72 -26.14 17.25
C TYR A 68 9.98 -25.26 17.08
N ASN A 69 10.72 -24.98 18.15
CA ASN A 69 11.90 -24.11 18.10
C ASN A 69 13.26 -24.83 18.09
N ILE A 70 13.28 -26.17 18.15
CA ILE A 70 14.53 -26.96 18.07
C ILE A 70 14.74 -27.61 16.69
N LEU A 71 13.74 -27.60 15.79
CA LEU A 71 13.84 -28.22 14.45
C LEU A 71 14.29 -27.27 13.32
N LEU A 72 14.72 -26.04 13.64
CA LEU A 72 15.18 -25.03 12.65
C LEU A 72 16.67 -24.66 12.79
N MET A 73 17.48 -25.54 13.38
CA MET A 73 18.95 -25.39 13.39
C MET A 73 19.62 -26.65 12.83
N HIS A 74 19.89 -26.59 11.53
CA HIS A 74 20.89 -27.31 10.73
C HIS A 74 20.58 -28.71 10.13
N PRO A 75 21.13 -28.96 8.91
CA PRO A 75 20.72 -30.04 8.00
C PRO A 75 21.65 -31.27 8.09
N HIS A 76 21.12 -32.40 7.62
CA HIS A 76 21.72 -33.73 7.43
C HIS A 76 21.40 -34.80 8.50
N PHE A 77 21.08 -35.99 7.97
CA PHE A 77 20.88 -37.29 8.61
C PHE A 77 19.51 -37.58 9.26
N PHE A 78 18.55 -38.07 8.45
CA PHE A 78 18.09 -39.47 8.40
C PHE A 78 16.80 -39.52 7.59
N GLY A 79 16.82 -40.25 6.47
CA GLY A 79 15.65 -40.52 5.67
C GLY A 79 14.76 -41.57 6.33
N VAL A 80 13.45 -41.29 6.41
CA VAL A 80 12.39 -42.29 6.35
C VAL A 80 11.19 -41.68 5.62
N THR A 81 10.77 -42.41 4.60
CA THR A 81 9.66 -42.14 3.68
C THR A 81 8.31 -42.10 4.40
N LYS A 82 7.44 -41.14 4.04
CA LYS A 82 5.99 -41.32 4.15
C LYS A 82 5.31 -40.99 2.83
N ASN A 83 4.89 -42.06 2.19
CA ASN A 83 4.18 -42.12 0.92
C ASN A 83 2.85 -41.35 0.99
N TYR A 84 2.69 -40.39 0.08
CA TYR A 84 1.38 -40.07 -0.51
C TYR A 84 1.36 -40.69 -1.91
N PRO A 85 0.22 -41.24 -2.37
CA PRO A 85 0.17 -42.13 -3.52
C PRO A 85 0.61 -41.41 -4.80
N GLN A 86 1.73 -41.89 -5.37
CA GLN A 86 2.10 -41.65 -6.75
C GLN A 86 1.09 -42.37 -7.66
N SER A 87 0.20 -41.62 -8.29
CA SER A 87 -0.34 -42.04 -9.57
C SER A 87 0.76 -41.86 -10.62
N THR A 88 1.39 -42.97 -10.98
CA THR A 88 2.22 -43.12 -12.18
C THR A 88 1.39 -42.80 -13.42
N PHE A 89 1.73 -41.70 -14.11
CA PHE A 89 1.53 -41.62 -15.55
C PHE A 89 2.89 -41.38 -16.19
N ALA A 90 3.35 -42.42 -16.88
CA ALA A 90 4.52 -42.39 -17.73
C ALA A 90 4.26 -41.49 -18.95
N GLY A 91 5.36 -40.90 -19.44
CA GLY A 91 5.55 -40.23 -20.72
C GLY A 91 4.31 -39.89 -21.55
N THR A 92 4.00 -38.59 -21.61
CA THR A 92 3.55 -37.92 -22.83
C THR A 92 3.78 -36.42 -22.62
N SER A 93 4.37 -35.77 -23.62
CA SER A 93 4.52 -34.32 -23.71
C SER A 93 3.14 -33.67 -23.69
N ILE A 94 2.76 -33.10 -22.55
CA ILE A 94 1.52 -32.32 -22.41
C ILE A 94 1.93 -30.86 -22.29
N GLU A 95 1.74 -30.11 -23.37
CA GLU A 95 1.64 -28.65 -23.35
C GLU A 95 0.61 -28.26 -22.28
N PHE A 96 1.09 -27.85 -21.11
CA PHE A 96 0.23 -27.44 -20.02
C PHE A 96 -0.39 -26.10 -20.39
N THR A 97 -1.56 -26.15 -21.02
CA THR A 97 -2.26 -24.96 -21.49
C THR A 97 -2.70 -24.16 -20.26
N TYR A 98 -2.11 -22.98 -20.08
CA TYR A 98 -2.39 -21.99 -19.03
C TYR A 98 -3.88 -21.54 -18.93
N SER A 99 -4.76 -22.06 -19.79
CA SER A 99 -6.14 -21.61 -19.96
C SER A 99 -7.10 -22.07 -18.85
N MET A 100 -6.74 -23.09 -18.06
CA MET A 100 -7.72 -23.73 -17.18
C MET A 100 -7.96 -23.01 -15.84
N LEU A 101 -7.01 -22.20 -15.36
CA LEU A 101 -7.18 -21.38 -14.13
C LEU A 101 -7.66 -19.94 -14.38
N CYS A 102 -7.72 -19.51 -15.65
CA CYS A 102 -8.23 -18.19 -16.05
C CYS A 102 -9.64 -18.24 -16.69
N LYS A 103 -10.46 -19.24 -16.37
CA LYS A 103 -11.78 -19.41 -17.01
C LYS A 103 -12.88 -18.42 -16.60
N ASN A 104 -12.59 -17.43 -15.75
CA ASN A 104 -13.58 -16.40 -15.34
C ASN A 104 -13.20 -14.94 -15.65
N SER A 105 -12.28 -14.68 -16.58
CA SER A 105 -12.03 -13.31 -17.06
C SER A 105 -12.67 -13.07 -18.42
N LYS A 106 -13.99 -12.83 -18.46
CA LYS A 106 -14.67 -12.24 -19.63
C LYS A 106 -14.50 -10.71 -19.70
N ASP A 107 -13.77 -10.10 -18.76
CA ASP A 107 -13.89 -8.67 -18.45
C ASP A 107 -12.67 -7.80 -18.77
N TYR A 108 -11.63 -8.37 -19.36
CA TYR A 108 -10.63 -7.58 -20.09
C TYR A 108 -10.87 -7.79 -21.58
N PRO A 109 -10.81 -6.75 -22.44
CA PRO A 109 -10.92 -6.94 -23.88
C PRO A 109 -9.86 -7.97 -24.31
N LYS A 110 -10.33 -9.13 -24.79
CA LYS A 110 -9.45 -10.19 -25.29
C LYS A 110 -8.62 -9.63 -26.43
N ARG A 111 -7.34 -9.46 -26.16
CA ARG A 111 -6.29 -9.29 -27.16
C ARG A 111 -5.23 -10.27 -26.77
N ASP A 112 -5.19 -11.43 -27.42
CA ASP A 112 -4.21 -12.47 -27.15
C ASP A 112 -2.86 -12.12 -27.82
N GLN A 113 -2.39 -10.88 -27.67
CA GLN A 113 -1.16 -10.39 -28.33
C GLN A 113 0.08 -10.57 -27.46
N TYR A 114 -0.08 -10.50 -26.14
CA TYR A 114 0.99 -10.77 -25.18
C TYR A 114 0.71 -12.10 -24.46
N LEU A 115 1.41 -13.15 -24.89
CA LEU A 115 1.41 -14.47 -24.27
C LEU A 115 2.60 -14.59 -23.30
N LEU A 116 2.35 -15.12 -22.10
CA LEU A 116 3.38 -15.42 -21.13
C LEU A 116 4.02 -16.77 -21.46
N THR A 117 5.32 -16.79 -21.76
CA THR A 117 6.05 -18.03 -22.04
C THR A 117 6.90 -18.41 -20.83
N CYS A 118 6.42 -19.39 -20.04
CA CYS A 118 7.16 -19.90 -18.89
C CYS A 118 7.87 -21.21 -19.24
N PRO A 119 9.22 -21.25 -19.21
CA PRO A 119 9.97 -22.48 -19.42
C PRO A 119 9.64 -23.52 -18.34
N SER A 120 9.68 -24.81 -18.70
CA SER A 120 9.67 -25.90 -17.71
C SER A 120 10.93 -25.86 -16.84
N THR A 121 10.81 -26.35 -15.60
CA THR A 121 11.80 -26.22 -14.52
C THR A 121 13.25 -26.54 -14.94
N ASN A 122 14.20 -25.71 -14.45
CA ASN A 122 15.67 -25.73 -14.63
C ASN A 122 16.25 -24.86 -15.77
N MET A 123 15.45 -24.06 -16.48
CA MET A 123 15.97 -23.04 -17.40
C MET A 123 15.98 -21.65 -16.80
N THR A 124 17.04 -20.89 -17.08
CA THR A 124 17.12 -19.46 -16.75
C THR A 124 16.07 -18.71 -17.56
N ILE A 125 15.15 -18.02 -16.89
CA ILE A 125 14.10 -17.25 -17.57
C ILE A 125 14.74 -16.04 -18.25
N THR A 126 14.67 -16.00 -19.57
CA THR A 126 15.13 -14.87 -20.39
C THR A 126 13.95 -13.97 -20.78
N CYS A 127 14.24 -12.72 -21.11
CA CYS A 127 13.23 -11.81 -21.63
C CYS A 127 13.02 -12.08 -23.13
N PRO A 128 11.76 -12.30 -23.58
CA PRO A 128 11.49 -12.55 -24.99
C PRO A 128 11.78 -11.30 -25.83
N ALA A 129 12.42 -11.46 -26.98
CA ALA A 129 12.64 -10.38 -27.94
C ALA A 129 11.37 -9.98 -28.73
N ASN A 130 10.25 -10.67 -28.50
CA ASN A 130 9.05 -10.60 -29.35
C ASN A 130 8.09 -9.45 -28.97
N TYR A 131 8.44 -8.63 -27.98
CA TYR A 131 7.61 -7.52 -27.50
C TYR A 131 8.38 -6.20 -27.49
N PRO A 132 7.75 -5.08 -27.92
CA PRO A 132 6.40 -4.95 -28.45
C PRO A 132 6.27 -5.28 -29.95
N PRO A 133 5.05 -5.50 -30.49
CA PRO A 133 4.84 -5.85 -31.90
C PRO A 133 5.32 -4.76 -32.86
N ALA A 134 5.81 -5.16 -34.04
CA ALA A 134 6.51 -4.31 -35.00
C ALA A 134 5.67 -3.16 -35.61
N ASN A 135 4.33 -3.24 -35.55
CA ASN A 135 3.42 -2.25 -36.14
C ASN A 135 2.68 -1.46 -35.05
N LEU A 136 3.35 -0.46 -34.47
CA LEU A 136 2.78 0.47 -33.52
C LEU A 136 2.21 1.69 -34.22
N THR A 137 0.88 1.87 -34.14
CA THR A 137 0.22 3.11 -34.54
C THR A 137 0.19 4.08 -33.37
N THR A 138 0.59 5.32 -33.60
CA THR A 138 0.53 6.41 -32.61
C THR A 138 -0.90 6.90 -32.44
N LEU A 139 -1.59 6.38 -31.43
CA LEU A 139 -2.99 6.72 -31.17
C LEU A 139 -3.07 7.91 -30.19
N THR A 140 -3.88 8.91 -30.53
CA THR A 140 -4.19 10.06 -29.67
C THR A 140 -5.50 9.83 -28.92
N SER A 141 -5.62 10.40 -27.71
CA SER A 141 -6.89 10.42 -26.97
C SER A 141 -7.58 11.77 -27.15
N SER A 142 -8.91 11.77 -27.24
CA SER A 142 -9.71 12.99 -27.16
C SER A 142 -10.15 13.33 -25.73
N LYS A 143 -9.89 12.45 -24.76
CA LYS A 143 -10.34 12.61 -23.38
C LYS A 143 -9.35 13.44 -22.56
N THR A 144 -9.87 14.39 -21.78
CA THR A 144 -9.08 15.11 -20.77
C THR A 144 -8.86 14.24 -19.54
N CYS A 145 -7.66 14.31 -18.95
CA CYS A 145 -7.38 13.62 -17.69
C CYS A 145 -8.18 14.20 -16.52
N PRO A 146 -8.43 13.40 -15.46
CA PRO A 146 -8.93 13.92 -14.18
C PRO A 146 -8.12 15.11 -13.66
N ASP A 147 -8.78 16.08 -13.04
CA ASP A 147 -8.15 17.33 -12.57
C ASP A 147 -6.98 17.10 -11.61
N TYR A 148 -6.99 16.01 -10.83
CA TYR A 148 -5.88 15.69 -9.92
C TYR A 148 -4.55 15.42 -10.63
N PHE A 149 -4.55 15.12 -11.94
CA PHE A 149 -3.30 14.98 -12.70
C PHE A 149 -2.50 16.28 -12.76
N ARG A 150 -3.17 17.44 -12.62
CA ARG A 150 -2.51 18.74 -12.65
C ARG A 150 -1.51 18.90 -11.49
N TRP A 151 -1.63 18.09 -10.43
CA TRP A 151 -0.67 18.04 -9.34
C TRP A 151 0.71 17.52 -9.75
N ILE A 152 0.83 16.76 -10.84
CA ILE A 152 2.13 16.35 -11.42
C ILE A 152 3.01 17.57 -11.67
N HIS A 153 2.42 18.68 -12.13
CA HIS A 153 3.17 19.92 -12.37
C HIS A 153 3.74 20.53 -11.09
N GLU A 154 3.03 20.42 -9.96
CA GLU A 154 3.51 20.91 -8.67
C GLU A 154 4.59 19.98 -8.10
N ASP A 155 4.44 18.66 -8.25
CA ASP A 155 5.44 17.68 -7.79
C ASP A 155 6.77 17.84 -8.54
N LEU A 156 6.72 18.13 -9.85
CA LEU A 156 7.90 18.31 -10.69
C LEU A 156 8.46 19.75 -10.72
N LYS A 157 7.77 20.69 -10.05
CA LYS A 157 8.05 22.13 -10.15
C LYS A 157 9.49 22.52 -9.82
N THR A 158 10.07 21.85 -8.82
CA THR A 158 11.44 22.08 -8.34
C THR A 158 12.46 22.04 -9.47
N TRP A 159 12.32 21.05 -10.36
CA TRP A 159 13.29 20.79 -11.42
C TRP A 159 12.97 21.48 -12.75
N LYS A 160 11.80 22.11 -12.87
CA LYS A 160 11.31 22.68 -14.13
C LYS A 160 12.25 23.70 -14.77
N LYS A 161 12.95 24.52 -13.96
CA LYS A 161 13.83 25.59 -14.45
C LYS A 161 15.27 25.13 -14.70
N HIS A 162 15.81 24.25 -13.87
CA HIS A 162 17.25 23.91 -13.89
C HIS A 162 17.52 22.47 -14.36
N GLY A 163 16.47 21.68 -14.56
CA GLY A 163 16.51 20.28 -14.94
C GLY A 163 17.07 19.36 -13.86
N ILE A 164 17.26 18.10 -14.24
CA ILE A 164 17.72 17.01 -13.39
C ILE A 164 19.06 16.52 -13.96
N THR A 165 20.09 16.50 -13.12
CA THR A 165 21.42 15.99 -13.50
C THR A 165 21.60 14.55 -13.05
N ARG A 166 22.53 13.84 -13.69
CA ARG A 166 22.90 12.47 -13.30
C ARG A 166 23.35 12.39 -11.84
N ALA A 167 24.15 13.36 -11.39
CA ALA A 167 24.63 13.43 -10.01
C ALA A 167 23.48 13.51 -8.99
N MET A 168 22.41 14.26 -9.31
CA MET A 168 21.22 14.36 -8.44
C MET A 168 20.52 13.00 -8.31
N VAL A 169 20.32 12.29 -9.43
CA VAL A 169 19.71 10.96 -9.43
C VAL A 169 20.59 9.98 -8.66
N GLU A 170 21.89 9.92 -8.97
CA GLU A 170 22.82 8.98 -8.34
C GLU A 170 23.07 9.25 -6.86
N SER A 171 22.88 10.49 -6.39
CA SER A 171 22.95 10.82 -4.96
C SER A 171 21.94 10.05 -4.10
N LEU A 172 20.84 9.55 -4.70
CA LEU A 172 19.81 8.77 -4.01
C LEU A 172 20.14 7.29 -3.86
N GLN A 173 21.27 6.80 -4.38
CA GLN A 173 21.60 5.36 -4.35
C GLN A 173 21.50 4.73 -2.96
N HIS A 174 21.89 5.44 -1.91
CA HIS A 174 21.85 4.95 -0.52
C HIS A 174 20.46 5.06 0.14
N LYS A 175 19.52 5.78 -0.48
CA LYS A 175 18.15 5.93 -0.01
C LYS A 175 17.19 5.03 -0.79
N ALA A 176 17.32 4.98 -2.11
CA ALA A 176 16.41 4.27 -2.98
C ALA A 176 16.45 2.74 -2.78
N HIS A 177 15.32 2.09 -3.02
CA HIS A 177 15.23 0.63 -3.08
C HIS A 177 15.69 0.11 -4.44
N PHE A 178 15.36 0.83 -5.50
CA PHE A 178 15.80 0.49 -6.85
C PHE A 178 15.98 1.74 -7.71
N ARG A 179 16.88 1.62 -8.70
CA ARG A 179 17.00 2.53 -9.84
C ARG A 179 16.34 1.87 -11.04
N LEU A 180 15.43 2.58 -11.70
CA LEU A 180 14.80 2.15 -12.93
C LEU A 180 15.29 3.03 -14.07
N VAL A 181 15.71 2.40 -15.16
CA VAL A 181 16.10 3.09 -16.40
C VAL A 181 15.30 2.53 -17.56
N ILE A 182 14.67 3.40 -18.35
CA ILE A 182 14.06 3.04 -19.63
C ILE A 182 14.97 3.57 -20.72
N VAL A 183 15.40 2.70 -21.64
CA VAL A 183 16.21 3.05 -22.82
C VAL A 183 15.60 2.36 -24.03
N ASN A 184 15.29 3.14 -25.08
CA ASN A 184 14.67 2.64 -26.31
C ASN A 184 13.38 1.83 -26.06
N GLY A 185 12.60 2.21 -25.06
CA GLY A 185 11.34 1.53 -24.70
C GLY A 185 11.50 0.26 -23.86
N THR A 186 12.74 -0.17 -23.58
CA THR A 186 13.02 -1.32 -22.70
C THR A 186 13.38 -0.84 -21.30
N ALA A 187 12.81 -1.47 -20.27
CA ALA A 187 13.09 -1.13 -18.88
C ALA A 187 14.15 -2.05 -18.25
N TYR A 188 15.03 -1.44 -17.49
CA TYR A 188 16.09 -2.07 -16.73
C TYR A 188 15.99 -1.62 -15.28
N VAL A 189 16.21 -2.54 -14.35
CA VAL A 189 16.22 -2.24 -12.91
C VAL A 189 17.57 -2.61 -12.31
N LYS A 190 18.12 -1.72 -11.50
CA LYS A 190 19.19 -2.03 -10.55
C LYS A 190 18.61 -1.97 -9.16
N GLN A 191 18.44 -3.13 -8.53
CA GLN A 191 17.98 -3.22 -7.15
C GLN A 191 19.13 -2.84 -6.21
N TYR A 192 18.86 -1.95 -5.25
CA TYR A 192 19.80 -1.62 -4.17
C TYR A 192 19.43 -2.32 -2.87
N ASN A 193 18.14 -2.35 -2.52
CA ASN A 193 17.63 -3.00 -1.32
C ASN A 193 16.24 -3.56 -1.56
N LYS A 194 15.88 -4.69 -0.93
CA LYS A 194 14.53 -5.27 -1.04
C LYS A 194 13.53 -4.44 -0.25
N ALA A 195 12.38 -4.14 -0.83
CA ALA A 195 11.31 -3.44 -0.13
C ALA A 195 10.64 -4.32 0.94
N TYR A 196 9.96 -3.68 1.89
CA TYR A 196 9.06 -4.40 2.78
C TYR A 196 8.01 -5.13 1.94
N GLN A 197 7.88 -6.46 2.09
CA GLN A 197 6.91 -7.27 1.33
C GLN A 197 7.10 -7.13 -0.20
N THR A 198 6.05 -7.39 -0.99
CA THR A 198 6.09 -7.38 -2.46
C THR A 198 5.95 -5.98 -3.11
N ARG A 199 6.22 -4.90 -2.36
CA ARG A 199 5.98 -3.52 -2.80
C ARG A 199 6.76 -3.13 -4.05
N ASP A 200 8.05 -3.43 -4.06
CA ASP A 200 8.92 -3.15 -5.21
C ASP A 200 8.54 -4.04 -6.40
N ASP A 201 8.32 -5.34 -6.19
CA ASP A 201 7.99 -6.28 -7.26
C ASP A 201 6.72 -5.88 -8.02
N LEU A 202 5.67 -5.49 -7.29
CA LEU A 202 4.39 -5.09 -7.90
C LEU A 202 4.42 -3.67 -8.47
N THR A 203 5.27 -2.79 -7.95
CA THR A 203 5.52 -1.47 -8.58
C THR A 203 6.25 -1.62 -9.91
N LEU A 204 7.29 -2.46 -9.95
CA LEU A 204 8.01 -2.80 -11.18
C LEU A 204 7.07 -3.52 -12.17
N TRP A 205 6.23 -4.44 -11.69
CA TRP A 205 5.20 -5.09 -12.50
C TRP A 205 4.25 -4.08 -13.15
N GLY A 206 3.80 -3.10 -12.38
CA GLY A 206 2.92 -2.04 -12.86
C GLY A 206 3.55 -1.18 -13.95
N ILE A 207 4.81 -0.78 -13.75
CA ILE A 207 5.58 -0.04 -14.77
C ILE A 207 5.77 -0.88 -16.03
N LEU A 208 6.03 -2.18 -15.88
CA LEU A 208 6.11 -3.08 -17.02
C LEU A 208 4.77 -3.17 -17.78
N GLN A 209 3.64 -3.22 -17.06
CA GLN A 209 2.32 -3.20 -17.68
C GLN A 209 2.05 -1.89 -18.42
N LEU A 210 2.50 -0.76 -17.87
CA LEU A 210 2.43 0.54 -18.53
C LEU A 210 3.18 0.54 -19.87
N LEU A 211 4.39 -0.03 -19.91
CA LEU A 211 5.19 -0.13 -21.14
C LEU A 211 4.54 -1.05 -22.18
N LYS A 212 3.85 -2.11 -21.74
CA LYS A 212 3.01 -2.93 -22.63
C LYS A 212 1.78 -2.18 -23.14
N LEU A 213 1.18 -1.34 -22.31
CA LEU A 213 -0.01 -0.58 -22.66
C LEU A 213 0.30 0.54 -23.66
N TYR A 214 1.46 1.20 -23.50
CA TYR A 214 1.93 2.31 -24.32
C TYR A 214 3.36 2.07 -24.88
N PRO A 215 3.55 1.07 -25.77
CA PRO A 215 4.89 0.67 -26.16
C PRO A 215 5.62 1.76 -26.95
N GLY A 216 6.89 2.00 -26.62
CA GLY A 216 7.74 3.00 -27.29
C GLY A 216 7.29 4.45 -27.11
N ARG A 217 6.31 4.74 -26.23
CA ARG A 217 5.75 6.09 -26.05
C ARG A 217 6.38 6.88 -24.91
N LEU A 218 6.97 6.21 -23.93
CA LEU A 218 7.75 6.85 -22.88
C LEU A 218 9.16 7.17 -23.42
N PRO A 219 9.67 8.39 -23.24
CA PRO A 219 11.05 8.72 -23.51
C PRO A 219 12.00 7.91 -22.64
N ASP A 220 13.28 7.89 -23.04
CA ASP A 220 14.34 7.42 -22.16
C ASP A 220 14.29 8.17 -20.82
N LEU A 221 14.31 7.44 -19.71
CA LEU A 221 14.30 8.04 -18.37
C LEU A 221 15.15 7.25 -17.39
N ASP A 222 15.55 7.90 -16.30
CA ASP A 222 16.40 7.35 -15.24
C ASP A 222 15.90 7.89 -13.91
N LEU A 223 15.33 7.02 -13.07
CA LEU A 223 14.68 7.40 -11.82
C LEU A 223 15.13 6.53 -10.64
N MET A 224 14.93 7.08 -9.44
CA MET A 224 15.20 6.42 -8.17
C MET A 224 13.90 6.31 -7.38
N PHE A 225 13.58 5.11 -6.91
CA PHE A 225 12.32 4.83 -6.22
C PHE A 225 12.55 4.41 -4.77
N GLN A 226 11.82 5.05 -3.86
CA GLN A 226 11.80 4.75 -2.44
C GLN A 226 10.49 4.06 -2.07
N CYS A 227 10.58 2.85 -1.51
CA CYS A 227 9.42 2.00 -1.20
C CYS A 227 8.97 2.02 0.27
N HIS A 228 9.66 2.80 1.12
CA HIS A 228 9.28 2.95 2.52
C HIS A 228 7.97 3.73 2.70
N ASP A 229 7.50 3.81 3.95
CA ASP A 229 6.24 4.50 4.27
C ASP A 229 6.41 6.02 4.21
N GLN A 230 7.53 6.58 4.69
CA GLN A 230 7.71 8.02 4.89
C GLN A 230 8.51 8.69 3.76
N ALA A 231 7.92 9.73 3.18
CA ALA A 231 8.60 10.65 2.26
C ALA A 231 9.86 11.27 2.92
N SER A 232 10.98 11.29 2.19
CA SER A 232 12.29 11.48 2.80
C SER A 232 13.13 12.64 2.26
N ILE A 233 12.71 13.32 1.19
CA ILE A 233 13.44 14.48 0.67
C ILE A 233 12.86 15.75 1.30
N LYS A 234 13.43 16.18 2.43
CA LYS A 234 12.88 17.30 3.20
C LYS A 234 13.15 18.65 2.54
N ARG A 235 12.11 19.47 2.35
CA ARG A 235 12.18 20.79 1.71
C ARG A 235 13.10 21.77 2.43
N ASP A 236 13.17 21.69 3.75
CA ASP A 236 14.02 22.55 4.59
C ASP A 236 15.52 22.35 4.36
N GLN A 237 15.93 21.16 3.89
CA GLN A 237 17.32 20.85 3.52
C GLN A 237 17.74 21.42 2.16
N TYR A 238 16.79 21.89 1.34
CA TYR A 238 17.05 22.34 -0.04
C TYR A 238 16.47 23.74 -0.26
N GLN A 239 17.05 24.74 0.40
CA GLN A 239 16.66 26.15 0.28
C GLN A 239 17.70 26.97 -0.48
N GLY A 240 17.29 28.09 -1.06
CA GLY A 240 18.20 29.00 -1.77
C GLY A 240 18.96 28.28 -2.90
N HIS A 241 20.30 28.29 -2.81
CA HIS A 241 21.16 27.66 -3.81
C HIS A 241 21.13 26.12 -3.74
N ASP A 242 20.86 25.54 -2.57
CA ASP A 242 20.81 24.08 -2.39
C ASP A 242 19.57 23.46 -3.07
N LEU A 243 18.56 24.26 -3.41
CA LEU A 243 17.42 23.80 -4.21
C LEU A 243 17.86 23.25 -5.58
N TYR A 244 18.99 23.74 -6.12
CA TYR A 244 19.53 23.27 -7.41
C TYR A 244 20.11 21.85 -7.35
N SER A 245 20.43 21.34 -6.16
CA SER A 245 20.94 19.99 -5.95
C SER A 245 19.88 19.02 -5.39
N ALA A 246 18.64 19.48 -5.19
CA ALA A 246 17.56 18.67 -4.66
C ALA A 246 17.32 17.39 -5.49
N PRO A 247 17.47 16.19 -4.91
CA PRO A 247 17.38 14.97 -5.69
C PRO A 247 15.92 14.55 -5.97
N PRO A 248 15.59 14.09 -7.18
CA PRO A 248 14.22 13.73 -7.53
C PRO A 248 13.90 12.26 -7.20
N GLN A 249 13.35 12.05 -6.00
CA GLN A 249 12.97 10.71 -5.53
C GLN A 249 11.49 10.43 -5.81
N PHE A 250 11.18 9.28 -6.40
CA PHE A 250 9.81 8.77 -6.49
C PHE A 250 9.41 8.05 -5.21
N HIS A 251 8.17 8.26 -4.78
CA HIS A 251 7.61 7.70 -3.54
C HIS A 251 6.10 7.47 -3.68
N TYR A 252 5.51 6.62 -2.83
CA TYR A 252 4.05 6.38 -2.83
C TYR A 252 3.21 7.50 -2.22
N CYS A 253 3.87 8.43 -1.52
CA CYS A 253 3.21 9.56 -0.86
C CYS A 253 4.18 10.73 -0.73
N GLY A 254 3.63 11.93 -0.50
CA GLY A 254 4.37 13.14 -0.17
C GLY A 254 3.63 13.95 0.89
N ASP A 255 4.23 15.03 1.35
CA ASP A 255 3.59 16.01 2.24
C ASP A 255 4.09 17.43 1.94
N ASP A 256 3.50 18.44 2.59
CA ASP A 256 3.88 19.84 2.39
C ASP A 256 5.31 20.18 2.87
N SER A 257 5.99 19.27 3.55
CA SER A 257 7.40 19.37 3.96
C SER A 257 8.38 18.59 3.07
N THR A 258 7.93 17.82 2.08
CA THR A 258 8.81 16.96 1.26
C THR A 258 8.76 17.24 -0.25
N LEU A 259 9.84 16.91 -0.96
CA LEU A 259 9.98 17.06 -2.43
C LEU A 259 9.74 15.75 -3.20
N ASP A 260 9.35 14.68 -2.52
CA ASP A 260 9.11 13.39 -3.14
C ASP A 260 8.04 13.47 -4.26
N ILE A 261 8.32 12.84 -5.40
CA ILE A 261 7.44 12.76 -6.56
C ILE A 261 6.48 11.59 -6.35
N VAL A 262 5.18 11.89 -6.26
CA VAL A 262 4.19 10.89 -5.90
C VAL A 262 3.84 9.98 -7.07
N PHE A 263 3.86 8.68 -6.81
CA PHE A 263 3.53 7.62 -7.76
C PHE A 263 2.43 6.70 -7.21
N PRO A 264 1.55 6.13 -8.06
CA PRO A 264 0.56 5.16 -7.61
C PRO A 264 1.18 3.96 -6.89
N ASP A 265 0.55 3.53 -5.80
CA ASP A 265 1.09 2.47 -4.95
C ASP A 265 0.94 1.06 -5.54
N TRP A 266 1.76 0.12 -5.07
CA TRP A 266 1.79 -1.27 -5.58
C TRP A 266 0.43 -1.99 -5.52
N SER A 267 -0.45 -1.60 -4.59
CA SER A 267 -1.70 -2.32 -4.35
C SER A 267 -2.73 -2.18 -5.47
N PHE A 268 -2.50 -1.32 -6.47
CA PHE A 268 -3.30 -1.34 -7.71
C PHE A 268 -3.18 -2.68 -8.46
N TRP A 269 -2.02 -3.33 -8.37
CA TRP A 269 -1.79 -4.68 -8.93
C TRP A 269 -1.98 -5.80 -7.89
N GLY A 270 -2.40 -5.46 -6.68
CA GLY A 270 -2.68 -6.38 -5.58
C GLY A 270 -1.70 -6.25 -4.42
N TRP A 271 -1.97 -6.94 -3.32
CA TRP A 271 -1.07 -7.04 -2.18
C TRP A 271 -1.17 -8.45 -1.58
N PRO A 272 -0.44 -9.41 -2.15
CA PRO A 272 -0.58 -10.83 -1.84
C PRO A 272 -0.22 -11.15 -0.39
N ASP A 273 0.73 -10.42 0.21
CA ASP A 273 1.18 -10.61 1.58
C ASP A 273 0.06 -10.50 2.62
N ILE A 274 -0.99 -9.74 2.31
CA ILE A 274 -2.17 -9.56 3.16
C ILE A 274 -3.49 -9.83 2.42
N ASN A 275 -3.41 -10.55 1.29
CA ASN A 275 -4.55 -11.00 0.50
C ASN A 275 -5.51 -9.87 0.05
N ILE A 276 -4.97 -8.70 -0.32
CA ILE A 276 -5.76 -7.66 -1.00
C ILE A 276 -5.70 -7.91 -2.49
N LYS A 277 -6.88 -8.13 -3.09
CA LYS A 277 -7.04 -8.36 -4.53
C LYS A 277 -6.53 -7.16 -5.34
N PRO A 278 -6.12 -7.37 -6.60
CA PRO A 278 -5.87 -6.28 -7.53
C PRO A 278 -7.07 -5.34 -7.67
N TRP A 279 -6.81 -4.10 -8.10
CA TRP A 279 -7.82 -3.05 -8.05
C TRP A 279 -9.07 -3.34 -8.89
N VAL A 280 -8.90 -3.84 -10.11
CA VAL A 280 -10.02 -4.11 -11.03
C VAL A 280 -11.03 -5.13 -10.46
N PRO A 281 -10.65 -6.34 -10.02
CA PRO A 281 -11.59 -7.24 -9.37
C PRO A 281 -12.07 -6.70 -8.01
N LEU A 282 -11.24 -6.00 -7.24
CA LEU A 282 -11.63 -5.46 -5.94
C LEU A 282 -12.71 -4.38 -6.05
N VAL A 283 -12.66 -3.52 -7.07
CA VAL A 283 -13.70 -2.51 -7.32
C VAL A 283 -15.07 -3.17 -7.50
N LYS A 284 -15.14 -4.29 -8.23
CA LYS A 284 -16.39 -5.04 -8.41
C LYS A 284 -16.92 -5.61 -7.08
N ASP A 285 -16.03 -6.14 -6.26
CA ASP A 285 -16.39 -6.63 -4.93
C ASP A 285 -16.92 -5.49 -4.03
N LEU A 286 -16.31 -4.30 -4.12
CA LEU A 286 -16.73 -3.10 -3.38
C LEU A 286 -18.09 -2.58 -3.87
N GLU A 287 -18.30 -2.49 -5.18
CA GLU A 287 -19.59 -2.11 -5.77
C GLU A 287 -20.70 -3.10 -5.39
N TYR A 288 -20.41 -4.39 -5.43
CA TYR A 288 -21.34 -5.43 -4.99
C TYR A 288 -21.62 -5.32 -3.49
N GLY A 289 -20.58 -5.14 -2.68
CA GLY A 289 -20.69 -4.91 -1.24
C GLY A 289 -21.57 -3.71 -0.91
N ASN A 290 -21.44 -2.60 -1.64
CA ASN A 290 -22.25 -1.40 -1.42
C ASN A 290 -23.75 -1.64 -1.67
N LYS A 291 -24.09 -2.53 -2.60
CA LYS A 291 -25.48 -2.89 -2.96
C LYS A 291 -26.11 -3.92 -2.01
N MET A 292 -25.32 -4.59 -1.16
CA MET A 292 -25.85 -5.63 -0.25
C MET A 292 -26.80 -5.08 0.81
N LYS A 293 -26.59 -3.85 1.29
CA LYS A 293 -27.42 -3.23 2.33
C LYS A 293 -27.69 -1.77 1.97
N ASN A 294 -28.96 -1.42 1.90
CA ASN A 294 -29.39 -0.03 1.74
C ASN A 294 -28.74 0.85 2.81
N TRP A 295 -28.33 2.05 2.41
CA TRP A 295 -27.60 2.99 3.26
C TRP A 295 -28.27 3.20 4.62
N THR A 296 -29.58 3.48 4.63
CA THR A 296 -30.39 3.74 5.83
C THR A 296 -30.56 2.53 6.73
N SER A 297 -30.32 1.32 6.23
CA SER A 297 -30.36 0.09 7.01
C SER A 297 -28.99 -0.28 7.58
N ARG A 298 -27.89 0.41 7.20
CA ARG A 298 -26.56 0.16 7.76
C ARG A 298 -26.49 0.58 9.22
N GLU A 299 -25.54 0.00 9.94
CA GLU A 299 -25.45 0.34 11.36
C GLU A 299 -24.96 1.78 11.57
N PRO A 300 -25.57 2.56 12.49
CA PRO A 300 -25.33 3.99 12.65
C PRO A 300 -24.11 4.33 13.53
N PHE A 301 -23.05 3.52 13.47
CA PHE A 301 -21.80 3.74 14.23
C PHE A 301 -20.59 3.85 13.31
N ALA A 302 -19.53 4.48 13.83
CA ALA A 302 -18.25 4.53 13.14
C ALA A 302 -17.46 3.24 13.32
N PHE A 303 -16.84 2.78 12.24
CA PHE A 303 -16.00 1.59 12.22
C PHE A 303 -14.58 1.90 11.79
N TRP A 304 -13.63 1.27 12.47
CA TRP A 304 -12.23 1.22 12.07
C TRP A 304 -11.65 -0.16 12.36
N LYS A 305 -10.77 -0.64 11.48
CA LYS A 305 -10.01 -1.87 11.69
C LYS A 305 -8.58 -1.69 11.18
N GLY A 306 -7.61 -1.98 12.04
CA GLY A 306 -6.19 -1.90 11.72
C GLY A 306 -5.30 -2.12 12.94
N ASN A 307 -4.00 -1.96 12.76
CA ASN A 307 -3.03 -2.05 13.84
C ASN A 307 -2.97 -0.72 14.63
N LEU A 308 -3.44 -0.74 15.88
CA LEU A 308 -3.48 0.44 16.78
C LEU A 308 -2.08 0.94 17.19
N TYR A 309 -1.05 0.09 17.14
CA TYR A 309 0.27 0.41 17.70
C TYR A 309 1.18 1.21 16.77
N THR A 310 0.66 1.75 15.66
CA THR A 310 1.45 2.44 14.62
C THR A 310 1.06 3.91 14.48
N GLY A 311 2.06 4.81 14.53
CA GLY A 311 1.89 6.25 14.38
C GLY A 311 0.73 6.86 15.19
N THR A 312 -0.12 7.63 14.51
CA THR A 312 -1.24 8.37 15.14
C THR A 312 -2.40 7.47 15.59
N ARG A 313 -2.41 6.18 15.23
CA ARG A 313 -3.51 5.24 15.52
C ARG A 313 -3.69 4.92 16.98
N LYS A 314 -2.64 5.08 17.79
CA LYS A 314 -2.70 4.92 19.25
C LYS A 314 -3.76 5.84 19.87
N ASN A 315 -4.00 7.01 19.26
CA ASN A 315 -5.00 7.96 19.72
C ASN A 315 -6.45 7.44 19.58
N LEU A 316 -6.69 6.39 18.76
CA LEU A 316 -8.00 5.77 18.64
C LEU A 316 -8.32 4.77 19.76
N GLU A 317 -7.31 4.26 20.47
CA GLU A 317 -7.50 3.32 21.59
C GLU A 317 -8.39 3.91 22.68
N HIS A 318 -8.31 5.23 22.88
CA HIS A 318 -9.03 5.95 23.93
C HIS A 318 -10.41 6.44 23.49
N CYS A 319 -10.83 6.16 22.26
CA CYS A 319 -12.18 6.50 21.78
C CYS A 319 -13.26 5.52 22.31
N ASN A 320 -12.85 4.61 23.18
CA ASN A 320 -13.63 3.50 23.73
C ASN A 320 -14.58 3.97 24.84
N SER A 321 -15.77 4.43 24.48
CA SER A 321 -16.89 4.50 25.43
C SER A 321 -17.59 3.14 25.47
N ILE A 322 -17.15 2.31 26.42
CA ILE A 322 -17.81 1.20 27.11
C ILE A 322 -19.22 0.83 26.59
N GLU A 323 -19.30 -0.11 25.63
CA GLU A 323 -20.29 -1.23 25.55
C GLU A 323 -20.33 -1.93 24.18
N TYR A 324 -19.86 -1.33 23.08
CA TYR A 324 -20.11 -1.87 21.72
C TYR A 324 -18.89 -2.29 20.88
N TRP A 325 -17.73 -2.52 21.50
CA TRP A 325 -16.52 -2.99 20.78
C TRP A 325 -16.07 -4.40 21.14
N ASN A 326 -16.97 -5.27 21.59
CA ASN A 326 -16.83 -6.69 21.25
C ASN A 326 -16.84 -6.74 19.73
N ALA A 327 -15.69 -6.99 19.11
CA ALA A 327 -15.44 -6.90 17.67
C ALA A 327 -16.43 -7.75 16.86
N GLN A 328 -17.64 -7.24 16.66
CA GLN A 328 -18.46 -7.64 15.54
C GLN A 328 -17.79 -7.02 14.33
N ILE A 329 -17.35 -7.87 13.41
CA ILE A 329 -16.89 -7.43 12.11
C ILE A 329 -18.13 -6.96 11.35
N ILE A 330 -18.55 -5.72 11.61
CA ILE A 330 -19.72 -5.16 10.97
C ILE A 330 -19.25 -4.54 9.67
N HIS A 331 -19.45 -5.30 8.60
CA HIS A 331 -18.98 -4.95 7.26
C HIS A 331 -19.74 -3.75 6.67
N GLN A 332 -20.96 -3.48 7.15
CA GLN A 332 -21.93 -2.54 6.60
C GLN A 332 -22.34 -1.48 7.63
N VAL A 333 -21.60 -0.38 7.65
CA VAL A 333 -21.78 0.74 8.58
C VAL A 333 -22.03 2.04 7.85
N MET A 334 -22.62 3.01 8.54
CA MET A 334 -22.82 4.36 8.00
C MET A 334 -21.54 5.21 8.02
N TYR A 335 -20.53 4.86 8.84
CA TYR A 335 -19.33 5.69 8.95
C TYR A 335 -18.06 4.84 9.01
N LYS A 336 -17.06 5.19 8.18
CA LYS A 336 -15.76 4.49 8.17
C LYS A 336 -14.63 5.47 8.43
N ILE A 337 -13.77 5.15 9.38
CA ILE A 337 -12.67 6.03 9.78
C ILE A 337 -11.45 5.71 8.92
N TYR A 338 -10.81 6.76 8.42
CA TYR A 338 -9.45 6.72 7.89
C TYR A 338 -8.52 7.46 8.85
N ILE A 339 -7.38 6.84 9.14
CA ILE A 339 -6.30 7.44 9.91
C ILE A 339 -4.95 6.91 9.40
N GLU A 340 -4.00 7.82 9.34
CA GLU A 340 -2.62 7.54 8.95
C GLU A 340 -1.93 6.59 9.93
N GLY A 341 -0.92 5.86 9.44
CA GLY A 341 -0.06 5.02 10.27
C GLY A 341 1.23 5.77 10.61
N ASN A 342 2.38 5.15 10.29
CA ASN A 342 3.68 5.84 10.32
C ASN A 342 3.76 6.97 9.27
N ALA A 343 2.98 6.83 8.20
CA ALA A 343 2.80 7.82 7.14
C ALA A 343 1.40 7.64 6.52
N TRP A 344 1.25 7.95 5.23
CA TRP A 344 0.08 7.59 4.42
C TRP A 344 -0.31 6.12 4.61
N SER A 345 -1.61 5.82 4.52
CA SER A 345 -2.11 4.45 4.56
C SER A 345 -2.85 4.10 3.28
N VAL A 346 -2.47 2.96 2.70
CA VAL A 346 -3.09 2.34 1.52
C VAL A 346 -4.62 2.19 1.64
N SER A 347 -5.17 2.18 2.86
CA SER A 347 -6.60 1.96 3.12
C SER A 347 -7.53 3.10 2.69
N GLU A 348 -7.00 4.30 2.42
CA GLU A 348 -7.81 5.50 2.09
C GLU A 348 -8.79 5.23 0.94
N LYS A 349 -8.28 4.73 -0.20
CA LYS A 349 -9.11 4.42 -1.38
C LYS A 349 -10.17 3.35 -1.10
N TYR A 350 -9.88 2.36 -0.27
CA TYR A 350 -10.85 1.32 0.08
C TYR A 350 -11.95 1.85 0.99
N ILE A 351 -11.60 2.71 1.95
CA ILE A 351 -12.55 3.36 2.86
C ILE A 351 -13.50 4.26 2.08
N LEU A 352 -12.95 5.13 1.21
CA LEU A 352 -13.72 6.02 0.35
C LEU A 352 -14.66 5.26 -0.59
N ALA A 353 -14.28 4.06 -1.06
CA ALA A 353 -15.09 3.25 -1.97
C ALA A 353 -16.33 2.58 -1.34
N CYS A 354 -16.49 2.57 -0.02
CA CYS A 354 -17.51 1.75 0.67
C CYS A 354 -18.94 2.35 0.70
N ASP A 355 -19.23 3.34 -0.15
CA ASP A 355 -20.40 4.24 -0.07
C ASP A 355 -20.56 4.90 1.32
N SER A 356 -19.55 4.73 2.19
CA SER A 356 -19.63 5.11 3.58
C SER A 356 -19.27 6.56 3.77
N MET A 357 -19.97 7.30 4.66
CA MET A 357 -19.49 8.62 5.02
C MET A 357 -18.11 8.45 5.68
N SER A 358 -17.08 8.77 4.92
CA SER A 358 -15.70 8.53 5.31
C SER A 358 -15.27 9.63 6.27
N LEU A 359 -14.81 9.23 7.46
CA LEU A 359 -14.32 10.12 8.50
C LEU A 359 -12.79 10.14 8.41
N LEU A 360 -12.22 11.10 7.68
CA LEU A 360 -10.78 11.21 7.52
C LEU A 360 -10.21 12.06 8.64
N VAL A 361 -9.45 11.43 9.55
CA VAL A 361 -8.55 12.14 10.47
C VAL A 361 -7.58 12.93 9.61
N ASN A 362 -7.68 14.27 9.67
CA ASN A 362 -7.11 15.17 8.67
C ASN A 362 -5.69 14.71 8.28
N PRO A 363 -5.50 14.22 7.04
CA PRO A 363 -4.24 13.63 6.64
C PRO A 363 -3.15 14.70 6.51
N ILE A 364 -1.93 14.31 6.86
CA ILE A 364 -0.71 15.09 6.63
C ILE A 364 -0.12 14.71 5.27
N TYR A 365 -0.18 13.42 4.94
CA TYR A 365 0.36 12.86 3.72
C TYR A 365 -0.70 12.86 2.62
N TYR A 366 -0.24 12.99 1.39
CA TYR A 366 -1.07 12.82 0.21
C TYR A 366 -0.50 11.74 -0.72
N ASP A 367 -1.41 11.06 -1.41
CA ASP A 367 -1.09 10.21 -2.55
C ASP A 367 -1.40 10.98 -3.85
N PHE A 368 -1.41 10.27 -4.99
CA PHE A 368 -1.52 10.89 -6.29
C PHE A 368 -2.90 11.50 -6.59
N PHE A 369 -3.96 11.13 -5.85
CA PHE A 369 -5.31 11.65 -6.08
C PHE A 369 -5.88 12.43 -4.88
N SER A 370 -5.39 12.19 -3.66
CA SER A 370 -6.06 12.64 -2.43
C SER A 370 -6.08 14.17 -2.25
N ARG A 371 -5.13 14.89 -2.86
CA ARG A 371 -5.10 16.38 -2.86
C ARG A 371 -6.34 17.02 -3.50
N SER A 372 -7.06 16.30 -4.35
CA SER A 372 -8.29 16.79 -4.98
C SER A 372 -9.57 16.36 -4.23
N LEU A 373 -9.44 15.73 -3.06
CA LEU A 373 -10.58 15.45 -2.19
C LEU A 373 -11.05 16.72 -1.48
N ILE A 374 -12.36 16.97 -1.49
CA ILE A 374 -12.96 18.16 -0.90
C ILE A 374 -13.68 17.76 0.39
N PRO A 375 -13.34 18.35 1.56
CA PRO A 375 -14.04 18.10 2.81
C PRO A 375 -15.53 18.49 2.70
N MET A 376 -16.41 17.78 3.40
CA MET A 376 -17.88 17.91 3.35
C MET A 376 -18.52 17.64 1.97
N LYS A 377 -17.72 17.25 0.98
CA LYS A 377 -18.20 16.74 -0.32
C LYS A 377 -17.85 15.27 -0.46
N HIS A 378 -16.57 14.91 -0.36
CA HIS A 378 -16.12 13.52 -0.54
C HIS A 378 -15.91 12.80 0.80
N TYR A 379 -15.73 13.54 1.90
CA TYR A 379 -15.49 12.99 3.24
C TYR A 379 -15.82 14.00 4.34
N TRP A 380 -15.95 13.53 5.58
CA TRP A 380 -16.04 14.36 6.78
C TRP A 380 -14.65 14.53 7.44
N PRO A 381 -14.14 15.76 7.64
CA PRO A 381 -12.84 15.98 8.25
C PRO A 381 -12.89 15.79 9.78
N ILE A 382 -11.92 15.06 10.33
CA ILE A 382 -11.79 14.82 11.77
C ILE A 382 -10.55 15.55 12.34
N ASP A 383 -10.72 16.21 13.49
CA ASP A 383 -9.65 16.91 14.21
C ASP A 383 -8.62 15.90 14.77
N PRO A 384 -7.36 15.91 14.28
CA PRO A 384 -6.35 14.95 14.69
C PRO A 384 -5.90 15.14 16.15
N HIS A 385 -6.13 16.31 16.75
CA HIS A 385 -5.76 16.57 18.15
C HIS A 385 -6.80 16.03 19.14
N ARG A 386 -8.05 15.82 18.70
CA ARG A 386 -9.15 15.31 19.53
C ARG A 386 -10.01 14.31 18.75
N PRO A 387 -9.41 13.24 18.20
CA PRO A 387 -10.07 12.37 17.23
C PRO A 387 -11.35 11.75 17.79
N CYS A 388 -11.35 11.29 19.05
CA CYS A 388 -12.53 10.66 19.65
C CYS A 388 -13.74 11.60 19.76
N LYS A 389 -13.51 12.84 20.22
CA LYS A 389 -14.56 13.85 20.33
C LYS A 389 -15.09 14.24 18.95
N SER A 390 -14.19 14.44 17.99
CA SER A 390 -14.55 14.81 16.62
C SER A 390 -15.26 13.69 15.87
N ILE A 391 -14.84 12.42 16.04
CA ILE A 391 -15.52 11.24 15.49
C ILE A 391 -16.93 11.11 16.10
N LYS A 392 -17.06 11.21 17.42
CA LYS A 392 -18.36 11.16 18.09
C LYS A 392 -19.30 12.24 17.53
N PHE A 393 -18.81 13.49 17.43
CA PHE A 393 -19.59 14.57 16.85
C PHE A 393 -20.03 14.29 15.42
N ALA A 394 -19.13 13.78 14.57
CA ALA A 394 -19.44 13.45 13.19
C ALA A 394 -20.52 12.36 13.06
N VAL A 395 -20.47 11.34 13.93
CA VAL A 395 -21.47 10.26 13.99
C VAL A 395 -22.82 10.79 14.47
N ASP A 396 -22.84 11.55 15.58
CA ASP A 396 -24.08 12.14 16.11
C ASP A 396 -24.72 13.09 15.08
N TRP A 397 -23.90 13.92 14.42
CA TRP A 397 -24.36 14.79 13.34
C TRP A 397 -24.92 13.99 12.17
N GLY A 398 -24.21 12.95 11.72
CA GLY A 398 -24.61 12.13 10.58
C GLY A 398 -25.93 11.39 10.84
N ASN A 399 -26.12 10.90 12.06
CA ASN A 399 -27.34 10.21 12.48
C ASN A 399 -28.55 11.16 12.50
N ASN A 400 -28.32 12.45 12.78
CA ASN A 400 -29.35 13.49 12.72
C ASN A 400 -29.52 14.10 11.31
N HIS A 401 -28.61 13.82 10.38
CA HIS A 401 -28.59 14.36 9.01
C HIS A 401 -28.33 13.26 7.97
N THR A 402 -29.06 12.15 8.09
CA THR A 402 -28.80 10.90 7.35
C THR A 402 -28.72 11.09 5.84
N ALA A 403 -29.63 11.90 5.26
CA ALA A 403 -29.61 12.21 3.83
C ALA A 403 -28.31 12.90 3.41
N LYS A 404 -27.80 13.85 4.21
CA LYS A 404 -26.56 14.55 3.91
C LYS A 404 -25.33 13.67 4.14
N ALA A 405 -25.34 12.83 5.18
CA ALA A 405 -24.29 11.85 5.40
C ALA A 405 -24.19 10.84 4.23
N GLN A 406 -25.34 10.37 3.74
CA GLN A 406 -25.41 9.52 2.56
C GLN A 406 -24.84 10.20 1.31
N GLU A 407 -25.21 11.47 1.07
CA GLU A 407 -24.70 12.25 -0.06
C GLU A 407 -23.18 12.35 -0.02
N ILE A 408 -22.59 12.62 1.14
CA ILE A 408 -21.13 12.70 1.32
C ILE A 408 -20.48 11.33 1.05
N GLY A 409 -21.03 10.25 1.62
CA GLY A 409 -20.51 8.89 1.41
C GLY A 409 -20.57 8.46 -0.06
N LYS A 410 -21.68 8.78 -0.74
CA LYS A 410 -21.87 8.49 -2.17
C LYS A 410 -20.95 9.32 -3.05
N ALA A 411 -20.75 10.60 -2.76
CA ALA A 411 -19.83 11.44 -3.51
C ALA A 411 -18.37 11.01 -3.32
N GLY A 412 -18.00 10.49 -2.14
CA GLY A 412 -16.68 9.90 -1.89
C GLY A 412 -16.42 8.64 -2.72
N SER A 413 -17.36 7.70 -2.74
CA SER A 413 -17.23 6.48 -3.53
C SER A 413 -17.32 6.74 -5.04
N ASP A 414 -18.19 7.66 -5.47
CA ASP A 414 -18.27 8.09 -6.86
C ASP A 414 -16.96 8.72 -7.33
N TYR A 415 -16.26 9.47 -6.48
CA TYR A 415 -14.92 9.96 -6.80
C TYR A 415 -13.97 8.80 -7.06
N ILE A 416 -13.92 7.80 -6.17
CA ILE A 416 -13.02 6.64 -6.34
C ILE A 416 -13.37 5.83 -7.60
N PHE A 417 -14.63 5.46 -7.79
CA PHE A 417 -15.04 4.62 -8.93
C PHE A 417 -14.94 5.35 -10.26
N ASN A 418 -15.13 6.68 -10.30
CA ASN A 418 -15.10 7.43 -11.56
C ASN A 418 -13.72 8.00 -11.90
N GLN A 419 -12.95 8.42 -10.89
CA GLN A 419 -11.70 9.15 -11.09
C GLN A 419 -10.45 8.29 -10.83
N VAL A 420 -10.55 7.22 -10.02
CA VAL A 420 -9.40 6.35 -9.68
C VAL A 420 -9.54 5.00 -10.37
N LYS A 421 -9.83 5.00 -11.68
CA LYS A 421 -9.92 3.79 -12.51
C LYS A 421 -8.54 3.30 -12.91
N ILE A 422 -8.39 2.00 -13.18
CA ILE A 422 -7.10 1.45 -13.59
C ILE A 422 -6.57 2.12 -14.87
N GLU A 423 -7.45 2.54 -15.79
CA GLU A 423 -7.03 3.30 -16.98
C GLU A 423 -6.40 4.64 -16.60
N TYR A 424 -6.97 5.36 -15.63
CA TYR A 424 -6.43 6.62 -15.15
C TYR A 424 -5.20 6.43 -14.25
N VAL A 425 -5.05 5.28 -13.59
CA VAL A 425 -3.81 4.93 -12.89
C VAL A 425 -2.66 4.83 -13.90
N TYR A 426 -2.84 4.07 -14.99
CA TYR A 426 -1.84 3.97 -16.04
C TYR A 426 -1.59 5.31 -16.75
N ASP A 427 -2.63 6.09 -17.04
CA ASP A 427 -2.45 7.42 -17.65
C ASP A 427 -1.69 8.37 -16.71
N TYR A 428 -1.93 8.32 -15.40
CA TYR A 428 -1.19 9.12 -14.42
C TYR A 428 0.28 8.72 -14.40
N MET A 429 0.56 7.40 -14.34
CA MET A 429 1.92 6.87 -14.41
C MET A 429 2.62 7.31 -15.70
N PHE A 430 1.92 7.27 -16.84
CA PHE A 430 2.45 7.75 -18.11
C PHE A 430 2.86 9.22 -17.99
N HIS A 431 1.97 10.10 -17.53
CA HIS A 431 2.22 11.54 -17.49
C HIS A 431 3.30 11.93 -16.50
N VAL A 432 3.34 11.34 -15.30
CA VAL A 432 4.37 11.67 -14.32
C VAL A 432 5.75 11.24 -14.81
N LEU A 433 5.87 10.08 -15.45
CA LEU A 433 7.12 9.60 -16.04
C LEU A 433 7.53 10.40 -17.29
N TYR A 434 6.56 10.72 -18.15
CA TYR A 434 6.78 11.48 -19.38
C TYR A 434 7.25 12.91 -19.11
N GLU A 435 6.58 13.62 -18.20
CA GLU A 435 6.97 14.98 -17.81
C GLU A 435 8.28 14.98 -17.00
N TYR A 436 8.52 13.96 -16.17
CA TYR A 436 9.79 13.77 -15.49
C TYR A 436 10.97 13.61 -16.47
N ALA A 437 10.82 12.75 -17.47
CA ALA A 437 11.88 12.44 -18.44
C ALA A 437 12.35 13.69 -19.21
N LYS A 438 11.43 14.61 -19.53
CA LYS A 438 11.76 15.90 -20.19
C LYS A 438 12.68 16.80 -19.37
N LEU A 439 12.75 16.59 -18.06
CA LEU A 439 13.57 17.39 -17.16
C LEU A 439 15.02 16.89 -17.08
N LEU A 440 15.31 15.67 -17.55
CA LEU A 440 16.65 15.12 -17.55
C LEU A 440 17.58 15.92 -18.48
N ARG A 441 18.74 16.32 -17.94
CA ARG A 441 19.78 17.08 -18.67
C ARG A 441 20.92 16.20 -19.17
N TYR A 442 20.71 14.90 -19.20
CA TYR A 442 21.67 13.90 -19.65
C TYR A 442 20.90 12.77 -20.32
N ARG A 443 21.60 12.03 -21.19
CA ARG A 443 21.04 10.81 -21.78
C ARG A 443 21.13 9.65 -20.77
N PRO A 444 20.00 9.00 -20.42
CA PRO A 444 20.02 7.79 -19.62
C PRO A 444 20.90 6.71 -20.24
N THR A 445 21.60 5.96 -19.40
CA THR A 445 22.43 4.82 -19.79
C THR A 445 22.17 3.68 -18.82
N ILE A 446 22.17 2.44 -19.31
CA ILE A 446 21.94 1.26 -18.48
C ILE A 446 23.07 1.17 -17.44
N PRO A 447 22.77 1.21 -16.13
CA PRO A 447 23.80 1.16 -15.11
C PRO A 447 24.35 -0.27 -14.98
N GLU A 448 25.62 -0.37 -14.59
CA GLU A 448 26.27 -1.67 -14.39
C GLU A 448 25.49 -2.52 -13.36
N GLY A 449 25.27 -3.78 -13.69
CA GLY A 449 24.52 -4.73 -12.86
C GLY A 449 22.99 -4.57 -12.92
N ALA A 450 22.46 -3.69 -13.76
CA ALA A 450 21.02 -3.64 -14.01
C ALA A 450 20.55 -4.86 -14.81
N ILE A 451 19.35 -5.34 -14.49
CA ILE A 451 18.69 -6.45 -15.18
C ILE A 451 17.52 -5.93 -16.01
N GLU A 452 17.33 -6.50 -17.20
CA GLU A 452 16.14 -6.23 -18.01
C GLU A 452 14.87 -6.76 -17.34
N LEU A 453 13.82 -5.93 -17.33
CA LEU A 453 12.48 -6.25 -16.85
C LEU A 453 11.64 -6.89 -17.96
N CYS A 454 11.01 -8.02 -17.67
CA CYS A 454 10.05 -8.68 -18.54
C CYS A 454 9.04 -9.51 -17.73
N SER A 455 7.92 -9.86 -18.35
CA SER A 455 6.81 -10.48 -17.61
C SER A 455 7.17 -11.87 -17.13
N GLU A 456 7.97 -12.58 -17.90
CA GLU A 456 8.42 -13.93 -17.64
C GLU A 456 9.20 -13.99 -16.33
N LYS A 457 10.15 -13.06 -16.11
CA LYS A 457 10.93 -13.00 -14.87
C LYS A 457 10.08 -12.74 -13.62
N PHE A 458 8.94 -12.07 -13.77
CA PHE A 458 8.06 -11.71 -12.64
C PHE A 458 6.92 -12.70 -12.41
N ALA A 459 6.41 -13.32 -13.47
CA ALA A 459 5.19 -14.13 -13.46
C ALA A 459 5.42 -15.62 -13.74
N CYS A 460 6.64 -16.07 -14.06
CA CYS A 460 6.97 -17.49 -14.21
C CYS A 460 7.58 -18.12 -12.95
N SER A 461 7.52 -17.43 -11.81
CA SER A 461 7.84 -17.96 -10.47
C SER A 461 6.84 -19.04 -10.03
N PRO A 462 7.18 -19.88 -9.02
CA PRO A 462 6.26 -20.92 -8.53
C PRO A 462 4.87 -20.35 -8.20
N MET A 463 3.84 -21.16 -8.45
CA MET A 463 2.45 -20.74 -8.31
C MET A 463 2.14 -20.27 -6.88
N GLY A 464 1.51 -19.10 -6.77
CA GLY A 464 1.11 -18.48 -5.52
C GLY A 464 0.22 -17.26 -5.78
N LEU A 465 -0.25 -16.60 -4.71
CA LEU A 465 -1.11 -15.41 -4.82
C LEU A 465 -0.45 -14.28 -5.61
N GLU A 466 0.85 -14.05 -5.40
CA GLU A 466 1.60 -13.03 -6.12
C GLU A 466 1.59 -13.27 -7.63
N THR A 467 1.97 -14.48 -8.07
CA THR A 467 1.93 -14.87 -9.47
C THR A 467 0.52 -14.77 -10.05
N MET A 468 -0.50 -15.20 -9.30
CA MET A 468 -1.89 -15.09 -9.71
C MET A 468 -2.32 -13.64 -9.92
N TYR A 469 -1.97 -12.73 -9.01
CA TYR A 469 -2.29 -11.31 -9.14
C TYR A 469 -1.56 -10.67 -10.32
N LYS A 470 -0.29 -11.01 -10.55
CA LYS A 470 0.46 -10.56 -11.73
C LYS A 470 -0.23 -11.02 -13.02
N VAL A 471 -0.52 -12.32 -13.16
CA VAL A 471 -1.22 -12.86 -14.34
C VAL A 471 -2.60 -12.21 -14.53
N GLN A 472 -3.37 -12.02 -13.46
CA GLN A 472 -4.70 -11.38 -13.52
C GLN A 472 -4.66 -9.90 -13.94
N THR A 473 -3.54 -9.23 -13.68
CA THR A 473 -3.34 -7.80 -14.00
C THR A 473 -2.48 -7.57 -15.22
N MET A 474 -2.10 -8.65 -15.93
CA MET A 474 -1.27 -8.56 -17.12
C MET A 474 -2.03 -7.79 -18.21
N VAL A 475 -1.36 -6.79 -18.79
CA VAL A 475 -1.82 -6.14 -20.01
C VAL A 475 -1.58 -7.12 -21.15
N ASN A 476 -2.66 -7.46 -21.87
CA ASN A 476 -2.63 -8.49 -22.90
C ASN A 476 -2.41 -7.92 -24.33
N GLY A 477 -2.41 -6.59 -24.48
CA GLY A 477 -2.09 -5.90 -25.73
C GLY A 477 -1.95 -4.39 -25.56
N PRO A 478 -1.41 -3.67 -26.55
CA PRO A 478 -1.33 -2.22 -26.53
C PRO A 478 -2.73 -1.58 -26.52
N ALA A 479 -2.82 -0.39 -25.95
CA ALA A 479 -4.06 0.39 -25.91
C ALA A 479 -4.49 0.87 -27.31
N ASP A 480 -5.81 0.89 -27.57
CA ASP A 480 -6.43 1.46 -28.78
C ASP A 480 -6.42 2.98 -28.86
N ARG A 481 -5.97 3.62 -27.80
CA ARG A 481 -5.95 5.07 -27.68
C ARG A 481 -4.72 5.45 -26.89
N GLY A 482 -4.30 6.69 -27.08
CA GLY A 482 -3.29 7.25 -26.20
C GLY A 482 -3.79 7.49 -24.78
N PRO A 483 -2.87 7.86 -23.88
CA PRO A 483 -3.25 8.37 -22.57
C PRO A 483 -4.12 9.61 -22.73
N CYS A 484 -4.97 9.90 -21.73
CA CYS A 484 -5.73 11.13 -21.67
C CYS A 484 -4.85 12.39 -21.82
N ASN A 485 -5.44 13.53 -22.16
CA ASN A 485 -4.72 14.78 -22.32
C ASN A 485 -4.50 15.46 -20.96
N LEU A 486 -3.24 15.65 -20.58
CA LEU A 486 -2.85 16.33 -19.34
C LEU A 486 -3.17 17.82 -19.43
N ALA A 487 -4.00 18.30 -18.50
CA ALA A 487 -4.32 19.72 -18.38
C ALA A 487 -3.09 20.56 -17.95
N PRO A 488 -3.07 21.86 -18.28
CA PRO A 488 -2.01 22.76 -17.83
C PRO A 488 -1.96 22.87 -16.29
N PRO A 489 -0.85 23.36 -15.71
CA PRO A 489 -0.74 23.56 -14.26
C PRO A 489 -1.84 24.44 -13.69
N PHE A 490 -2.07 24.33 -12.38
CA PHE A 490 -2.91 25.28 -11.66
C PHE A 490 -2.35 26.70 -11.78
N LYS A 491 -3.23 27.67 -12.03
CA LYS A 491 -2.83 29.08 -11.87
C LYS A 491 -2.54 29.32 -10.37
N PRO A 492 -1.57 30.14 -9.98
CA PRO A 492 -1.25 30.34 -8.56
C PRO A 492 -2.46 30.75 -7.70
N LYS A 493 -3.33 31.63 -8.22
CA LYS A 493 -4.57 32.04 -7.55
C LYS A 493 -5.60 30.91 -7.44
N GLU A 494 -5.68 30.05 -8.45
CA GLU A 494 -6.59 28.89 -8.47
C GLU A 494 -6.20 27.87 -7.39
N LEU A 495 -4.90 27.54 -7.32
CA LEU A 495 -4.36 26.64 -6.31
C LEU A 495 -4.55 27.21 -4.88
N GLN A 496 -4.29 28.51 -4.70
CA GLN A 496 -4.51 29.18 -3.42
C GLN A 496 -5.99 29.17 -3.04
N ALA A 497 -6.90 29.40 -3.98
CA ALA A 497 -8.34 29.37 -3.74
C ALA A 497 -8.81 27.96 -3.33
N LEU A 498 -8.33 26.90 -3.99
CA LEU A 498 -8.65 25.52 -3.63
C LEU A 498 -8.22 25.19 -2.19
N ARG A 499 -6.98 25.56 -1.82
CA ARG A 499 -6.47 25.37 -0.45
C ARG A 499 -7.29 26.16 0.57
N ALA A 500 -7.52 27.45 0.30
CA ALA A 500 -8.29 28.31 1.20
C ALA A 500 -9.75 27.84 1.37
N GLN A 501 -10.37 27.31 0.31
CA GLN A 501 -11.71 26.72 0.37
C GLN A 501 -11.72 25.49 1.28
N ASN A 502 -10.79 24.55 1.11
CA ASN A 502 -10.71 23.36 1.94
C ASN A 502 -10.46 23.71 3.42
N ASP A 503 -9.56 24.66 3.69
CA ASP A 503 -9.29 25.15 5.05
C ASP A 503 -10.51 25.84 5.67
N LYS A 504 -11.24 26.63 4.87
CA LYS A 504 -12.47 27.28 5.33
C LYS A 504 -13.52 26.25 5.74
N ILE A 505 -13.72 25.19 4.95
CA ILE A 505 -14.68 24.12 5.27
C ILE A 505 -14.25 23.40 6.56
N LYS A 506 -12.97 23.00 6.67
CA LYS A 506 -12.45 22.37 7.91
C LYS A 506 -12.63 23.26 9.14
N LYS A 507 -12.40 24.57 9.02
CA LYS A 507 -12.65 25.54 10.10
C LYS A 507 -14.13 25.66 10.45
N GLN A 508 -15.04 25.57 9.47
CA GLN A 508 -16.49 25.56 9.74
C GLN A 508 -16.91 24.32 10.51
N VAL A 509 -16.44 23.12 10.12
CA VAL A 509 -16.70 21.88 10.88
C VAL A 509 -16.20 21.99 12.32
N LYS A 510 -14.98 22.50 12.52
CA LYS A 510 -14.44 22.75 13.87
C LYS A 510 -15.29 23.70 14.71
N LYS A 511 -15.89 24.73 14.09
CA LYS A 511 -16.82 25.64 14.79
C LYS A 511 -18.13 24.93 15.16
N LEU A 512 -18.66 24.08 14.29
CA LEU A 512 -19.84 23.26 14.60
C LEU A 512 -19.60 22.36 15.82
N GLU A 513 -18.44 21.69 15.88
CA GLU A 513 -18.02 20.86 17.02
C GLU A 513 -17.86 21.64 18.34
N GLN A 514 -17.47 22.91 18.26
CA GLN A 514 -17.29 23.77 19.44
C GLN A 514 -18.63 24.31 19.94
N GLY A 515 -19.51 24.75 19.03
CA GLY A 515 -20.84 25.27 19.39
C GLY A 515 -21.75 24.21 20.00
N SER A 516 -21.59 22.94 19.63
CA SER A 516 -22.33 21.83 20.25
C SER A 516 -21.79 21.41 21.62
N ALA A 517 -20.63 21.91 22.06
CA ALA A 517 -20.07 21.63 23.38
C ALA A 517 -20.49 22.66 24.45
N SER A 518 -21.30 23.65 24.06
CA SER A 518 -21.81 24.74 24.91
C SER A 518 -23.31 24.61 25.23
N ASN A 519 -23.96 23.57 24.70
CA ASN A 519 -25.30 23.09 25.07
C ASN A 519 -25.15 21.69 25.65
#